data_AF-A0A3M1WWZ5-F1
#
_entry.id   AF-A0A3M1WWZ5-F1
#
_cell.length_a   1.000
_cell.length_b   1.000
_cell.length_c   1.000
_cell.angle_alpha   90.00
_cell.angle_beta   90.00
_cell.angle_gamma   90.00
#
_symmetry.space_group_name_H-M   'P 1'
#
loop_
_entity.id
_entity.type
_entity.pdbx_description
1 polymer ?
#
loop_
_entity_poly.entity_id
_entity_poly.type
_entity_poly.pdbx_seq_one_letter_code
_entity_poly.pdbx_strand_id
1 'polypeptide(L)'
;MSLDLEPMQYQPTAYDSTRPRNLPPADEMLVRKQESLRRWPVKGRGIQCREFLPNRNSSLLVMDVKEITEEGIMKIYREDIGDGIVQEWGSLLNPVLIIDVLWKFLAAFSVAGVVMSVVLGFQVGFYKFFSQSIAWIIYPALIAALGRTSIKRGWIKSRNNTRFERATGMVEFTANWKRVRLPFDEFDAYISEGVGRNGIAHYYLRLIHRYSEYVVTNPYYRYEPWDVEQEWEELQQFM
;
A
#
# COMPACT_ATOMS: atom_id res chain seq x y z
N MET A 1 -1.42 -34.16 11.47
CA MET A 1 -1.98 -33.26 12.49
C MET A 1 -3.02 -32.41 11.76
N SER A 2 -4.31 -32.67 11.97
CA SER A 2 -5.39 -31.92 11.33
C SER A 2 -5.34 -30.48 11.84
N LEU A 3 -5.27 -29.53 10.92
CA LEU A 3 -5.45 -28.12 11.24
C LEU A 3 -6.91 -27.92 11.63
N ASP A 4 -7.19 -27.88 12.93
CA ASP A 4 -8.44 -27.33 13.46
C ASP A 4 -8.41 -25.82 13.22
N LEU A 5 -8.66 -25.41 11.97
CA LEU A 5 -8.95 -24.03 11.63
C LEU A 5 -10.32 -23.74 12.24
N GLU A 6 -10.35 -22.96 13.32
CA GLU A 6 -11.62 -22.41 13.80
C GLU A 6 -12.31 -21.70 12.63
N PRO A 7 -13.61 -21.98 12.38
CA PRO A 7 -14.32 -21.32 11.29
C PRO A 7 -14.29 -19.81 11.53
N MET A 8 -13.77 -19.06 10.56
CA MET A 8 -13.74 -17.58 10.62
C MET A 8 -15.14 -17.06 10.93
N GLN A 9 -15.30 -16.46 12.11
CA GLN A 9 -16.57 -15.89 12.54
C GLN A 9 -16.67 -14.45 12.06
N TYR A 10 -17.43 -14.22 11.00
CA TYR A 10 -17.74 -12.88 10.51
C TYR A 10 -18.62 -12.13 11.53
N GLN A 11 -18.27 -10.86 11.78
CA GLN A 11 -19.13 -9.99 12.57
C GLN A 11 -20.39 -9.62 11.78
N PRO A 12 -21.50 -9.25 12.45
CA PRO A 12 -22.71 -8.81 11.76
C PRO A 12 -22.51 -7.58 10.85
N THR A 13 -21.45 -6.81 11.10
CA THR A 13 -21.05 -5.62 10.32
C THR A 13 -20.16 -5.95 9.12
N ALA A 14 -19.77 -7.22 8.92
CA ALA A 14 -18.99 -7.64 7.77
C ALA A 14 -19.69 -7.27 6.46
N TYR A 15 -18.91 -6.92 5.45
CA TYR A 15 -19.45 -6.52 4.17
C TYR A 15 -20.13 -7.71 3.50
N ASP A 16 -21.31 -7.46 2.92
CA ASP A 16 -22.06 -8.46 2.18
C ASP A 16 -22.63 -7.82 0.92
N SER A 17 -22.00 -8.10 -0.21
CA SER A 17 -22.41 -7.56 -1.52
C SER A 17 -23.80 -8.03 -1.98
N THR A 18 -24.34 -9.10 -1.38
CA THR A 18 -25.66 -9.64 -1.73
C THR A 18 -26.79 -8.93 -0.99
N ARG A 19 -26.49 -8.24 0.11
CA ARG A 19 -27.49 -7.48 0.88
C ARG A 19 -27.72 -6.13 0.22
N PRO A 20 -28.99 -5.72 0.05
CA PRO A 20 -29.28 -4.37 -0.41
C PRO A 20 -28.77 -3.35 0.62
N ARG A 21 -28.00 -2.38 0.16
CA ARG A 21 -27.48 -1.28 0.97
C ARG A 21 -28.63 -0.41 1.48
N ASN A 22 -29.08 -0.64 2.71
CA ASN A 22 -30.06 0.22 3.38
C ASN A 22 -29.35 1.36 4.14
N LEU A 23 -28.71 2.25 3.39
CA LEU A 23 -27.91 3.34 3.93
C LEU A 23 -28.65 4.68 3.72
N PRO A 24 -28.74 5.56 4.74
CA PRO A 24 -29.40 6.86 4.60
C PRO A 24 -28.76 7.70 3.49
N PRO A 25 -29.51 8.61 2.85
CA PRO A 25 -28.99 9.45 1.78
C PRO A 25 -27.74 10.21 2.23
N ALA A 26 -26.80 10.42 1.29
CA ALA A 26 -25.60 11.22 1.56
C ALA A 26 -25.99 12.68 1.83
N ASP A 27 -25.22 13.37 2.65
CA ASP A 27 -25.38 14.81 2.87
C ASP A 27 -25.10 15.57 1.56
N GLU A 28 -26.10 16.29 1.05
CA GLU A 28 -26.03 17.03 -0.21
C GLU A 28 -24.87 18.04 -0.24
N MET A 29 -24.52 18.66 0.90
CA MET A 29 -23.40 19.59 0.95
C MET A 29 -22.06 18.89 0.74
N LEU A 30 -21.89 17.69 1.30
CA LEU A 30 -20.69 16.88 1.08
C LEU A 30 -20.61 16.41 -0.36
N VAL A 31 -21.73 15.99 -0.95
CA VAL A 31 -21.78 15.58 -2.36
C VAL A 31 -21.32 16.72 -3.28
N ARG A 32 -21.81 17.95 -3.05
CA ARG A 32 -21.37 19.13 -3.84
C ARG A 32 -19.88 19.42 -3.68
N LYS A 33 -19.33 19.36 -2.46
CA LYS A 33 -17.88 19.56 -2.25
C LYS A 33 -17.04 18.50 -2.96
N GLN A 34 -17.54 17.27 -3.04
CA GLN A 34 -16.83 16.12 -3.62
C GLN A 34 -17.18 15.87 -5.09
N GLU A 35 -17.96 16.74 -5.74
CA GLU A 35 -18.49 16.52 -7.09
C GLU A 35 -17.37 16.27 -8.12
N SER A 36 -16.25 16.98 -7.99
CA SER A 36 -15.08 16.78 -8.85
C SER A 36 -14.43 15.41 -8.69
N LEU A 37 -14.54 14.80 -7.51
CA LEU A 37 -14.00 13.47 -7.19
C LEU A 37 -14.98 12.36 -7.57
N ARG A 38 -16.27 12.68 -7.74
CA ARG A 38 -17.36 11.74 -8.02
C ARG A 38 -17.71 11.62 -9.52
N ARG A 39 -16.86 12.16 -10.40
CA ARG A 39 -17.14 12.27 -11.86
C ARG A 39 -17.35 10.93 -12.56
N TRP A 40 -16.58 9.91 -12.17
CA TRP A 40 -16.57 8.61 -12.85
C TRP A 40 -16.89 7.50 -11.84
N PRO A 41 -18.17 7.27 -11.50
CA PRO A 41 -18.54 6.18 -10.60
C PRO A 41 -18.14 4.84 -11.23
N VAL A 42 -17.54 3.96 -10.43
CA VAL A 42 -17.22 2.60 -10.87
C VAL A 42 -18.54 1.86 -11.10
N LYS A 43 -18.74 1.31 -12.30
CA LYS A 43 -19.99 0.66 -12.69
C LYS A 43 -20.05 -0.83 -12.34
N GLY A 44 -18.99 -1.36 -11.71
CA GLY A 44 -18.80 -2.76 -11.36
C GLY A 44 -20.08 -3.40 -10.80
N ARG A 45 -20.64 -4.33 -11.58
CA ARG A 45 -21.91 -5.00 -11.29
C ARG A 45 -21.68 -6.19 -10.37
N GLY A 46 -21.37 -5.93 -9.12
CA GLY A 46 -21.20 -6.98 -8.11
C GLY A 46 -20.14 -8.02 -8.47
N ILE A 47 -20.00 -9.00 -7.58
CA ILE A 47 -19.00 -10.06 -7.67
C ILE A 47 -19.38 -11.03 -8.79
N GLN A 48 -18.69 -11.00 -9.95
CA GLN A 48 -18.89 -12.01 -11.01
C GLN A 48 -18.22 -13.33 -10.63
N CYS A 49 -17.13 -13.30 -9.86
CA CYS A 49 -16.39 -14.48 -9.42
C CYS A 49 -16.55 -14.70 -7.91
N ARG A 50 -17.31 -15.73 -7.51
CA ARG A 50 -17.68 -16.03 -6.11
C ARG A 50 -16.55 -16.51 -5.20
N GLU A 51 -15.31 -16.57 -5.70
CA GLU A 51 -14.17 -17.05 -4.93
C GLU A 51 -13.07 -15.99 -4.96
N PHE A 52 -12.85 -15.34 -3.82
CA PHE A 52 -11.60 -14.63 -3.57
C PHE A 52 -10.48 -15.68 -3.59
N LEU A 53 -9.82 -15.83 -4.73
CA LEU A 53 -8.56 -16.54 -4.79
C LEU A 53 -7.54 -15.64 -4.08
N PRO A 54 -6.82 -16.11 -3.05
CA PRO A 54 -5.72 -15.39 -2.44
C PRO A 54 -4.58 -15.27 -3.46
N ASN A 55 -4.71 -14.36 -4.41
CA ASN A 55 -3.89 -14.34 -5.62
C ASN A 55 -3.20 -13.00 -5.86
N ARG A 56 -3.00 -12.18 -4.81
CA ARG A 56 -2.22 -10.94 -4.92
C ARG A 56 -0.77 -11.04 -4.47
N ASN A 57 -0.40 -12.09 -3.72
CA ASN A 57 0.99 -12.36 -3.32
C ASN A 57 1.52 -13.71 -3.83
N SER A 58 0.78 -14.44 -4.67
CA SER A 58 1.22 -15.74 -5.20
C SER A 58 2.38 -15.63 -6.20
N SER A 59 2.72 -14.44 -6.70
CA SER A 59 3.96 -14.19 -7.44
C SER A 59 5.21 -14.46 -6.59
N LEU A 60 5.11 -14.42 -5.26
CA LEU A 60 6.17 -14.82 -4.33
C LEU A 60 6.16 -16.34 -4.09
N LEU A 61 4.98 -16.97 -4.17
CA LEU A 61 4.85 -18.43 -4.07
C LEU A 61 5.34 -19.17 -5.32
N VAL A 62 5.29 -18.56 -6.51
CA VAL A 62 5.76 -19.24 -7.74
C VAL A 62 7.28 -19.12 -7.94
N MET A 63 7.96 -18.15 -7.30
CA MET A 63 9.39 -17.91 -7.55
C MET A 63 10.37 -18.62 -6.60
N ASP A 64 9.95 -19.16 -5.45
CA ASP A 64 10.88 -19.73 -4.45
C ASP A 64 10.46 -21.08 -3.81
N VAL A 65 9.68 -21.91 -4.49
CA VAL A 65 9.27 -23.24 -3.95
C VAL A 65 10.46 -24.21 -3.76
N LYS A 66 11.64 -23.90 -4.30
CA LYS A 66 12.76 -24.85 -4.32
C LYS A 66 13.54 -24.99 -3.00
N GLU A 67 13.39 -24.06 -2.04
CA GLU A 67 14.22 -24.05 -0.82
C GLU A 67 13.45 -23.88 0.51
N ILE A 68 12.11 -23.83 0.50
CA ILE A 68 11.35 -23.55 1.73
C ILE A 68 11.02 -24.87 2.44
N THR A 69 11.58 -25.05 3.64
CA THR A 69 11.26 -26.13 4.59
C THR A 69 9.77 -26.07 4.98
N GLU A 70 9.14 -27.22 5.29
CA GLU A 70 7.72 -27.29 5.71
C GLU A 70 7.38 -26.28 6.83
N GLU A 71 8.30 -26.02 7.76
CA GLU A 71 8.12 -25.01 8.82
C GLU A 71 8.09 -23.56 8.29
N GLY A 72 8.89 -23.26 7.27
CA GLY A 72 8.88 -21.95 6.60
C GLY A 72 7.60 -21.73 5.80
N ILE A 73 7.12 -22.78 5.14
CA ILE A 73 5.82 -22.80 4.45
C ILE A 73 4.71 -22.57 5.47
N MET A 74 4.69 -23.30 6.59
CA MET A 74 3.68 -23.15 7.64
C MET A 74 3.71 -21.78 8.32
N LYS A 75 4.87 -21.14 8.43
CA LYS A 75 4.98 -19.77 8.94
C LYS A 75 4.40 -18.75 7.94
N ILE A 76 4.71 -18.90 6.65
CA ILE A 76 4.14 -18.08 5.58
C ILE A 76 2.62 -18.27 5.54
N TYR A 77 2.11 -19.51 5.57
CA TYR A 77 0.67 -19.76 5.64
C TYR A 77 0.04 -19.20 6.91
N ARG A 78 0.71 -19.18 8.07
CA ARG A 78 0.13 -18.63 9.30
C ARG A 78 0.16 -17.09 9.32
N GLU A 79 1.17 -16.47 8.73
CA GLU A 79 1.22 -15.02 8.46
C GLU A 79 0.19 -14.64 7.37
N ASP A 80 0.13 -15.36 6.25
CA ASP A 80 -0.80 -15.12 5.14
C ASP A 80 -2.27 -15.47 5.45
N ILE A 81 -2.57 -16.46 6.31
CA ILE A 81 -3.95 -16.75 6.77
C ILE A 81 -4.39 -15.73 7.82
N GLY A 82 -3.46 -15.19 8.61
CA GLY A 82 -3.70 -13.99 9.43
C GLY A 82 -3.93 -12.74 8.58
N ASP A 83 -3.20 -12.62 7.46
CA ASP A 83 -3.31 -11.52 6.48
C ASP A 83 -4.48 -11.72 5.49
N GLY A 84 -5.05 -12.92 5.36
CA GLY A 84 -6.27 -13.19 4.59
C GLY A 84 -7.52 -12.54 5.19
N ILE A 85 -7.41 -12.03 6.42
CA ILE A 85 -8.42 -11.23 7.12
C ILE A 85 -8.19 -9.73 6.86
N VAL A 86 -6.95 -9.31 6.57
CA VAL A 86 -6.56 -7.91 6.47
C VAL A 86 -5.76 -7.59 5.21
N GLN A 87 -6.35 -6.86 4.28
CA GLN A 87 -5.64 -6.32 3.12
C GLN A 87 -5.11 -4.92 3.47
N GLU A 88 -3.82 -4.68 3.24
CA GLU A 88 -3.22 -3.35 3.46
C GLU A 88 -2.96 -2.62 2.13
N TRP A 89 -3.38 -1.37 2.04
CA TRP A 89 -2.90 -0.42 1.02
C TRP A 89 -1.81 0.46 1.63
N GLY A 90 -0.66 0.49 0.95
CA GLY A 90 0.48 1.29 1.34
C GLY A 90 0.14 2.79 1.32
N SER A 91 0.46 3.49 2.40
CA SER A 91 0.36 4.95 2.47
C SER A 91 1.73 5.60 2.31
N LEU A 92 1.78 6.74 1.61
CA LEU A 92 2.99 7.58 1.55
C LEU A 92 3.42 8.10 2.93
N LEU A 93 2.50 8.13 3.90
CA LEU A 93 2.74 8.52 5.29
C LEU A 93 3.22 7.36 6.17
N ASN A 94 3.54 6.19 5.59
CA ASN A 94 4.11 5.09 6.33
C ASN A 94 5.57 5.40 6.69
N PRO A 95 5.94 5.44 7.99
CA PRO A 95 7.30 5.76 8.42
C PRO A 95 8.33 4.79 7.84
N VAL A 96 7.97 3.52 7.61
CA VAL A 96 8.89 2.55 6.98
C VAL A 96 9.23 2.97 5.55
N LEU A 97 8.23 3.39 4.77
CA LEU A 97 8.43 3.82 3.39
C LEU A 97 9.25 5.11 3.31
N ILE A 98 8.94 6.09 4.15
CA ILE A 98 9.68 7.36 4.21
C ILE A 98 11.16 7.10 4.50
N ILE A 99 11.42 6.24 5.48
CA ILE A 99 12.77 5.88 5.90
C ILE A 99 13.48 5.09 4.79
N ASP A 100 12.81 4.15 4.12
CA ASP A 100 13.39 3.40 3.00
C ASP A 100 13.77 4.31 1.82
N VAL A 101 12.89 5.24 1.44
CA VAL A 101 13.16 6.23 0.38
C VAL A 101 14.32 7.14 0.77
N LEU A 102 14.35 7.63 2.01
CA LEU A 102 15.42 8.49 2.52
C LEU A 102 16.79 7.78 2.45
N TRP A 103 16.87 6.50 2.80
CA TRP A 103 18.13 5.76 2.73
C TRP A 103 18.59 5.47 1.31
N LYS A 104 17.66 5.14 0.40
CA LYS A 104 17.97 4.98 -1.02
C LYS A 104 18.50 6.29 -1.61
N PHE A 105 17.92 7.42 -1.22
CA PHE A 105 18.40 8.74 -1.61
C PHE A 105 19.82 8.99 -1.07
N LEU A 106 20.07 8.79 0.22
CA LEU A 106 21.41 8.97 0.81
C LEU A 106 22.47 8.04 0.20
N ALA A 107 22.10 6.80 -0.13
CA ALA A 107 22.98 5.88 -0.85
C ALA A 107 23.28 6.36 -2.28
N ALA A 108 22.32 6.98 -2.97
CA ALA A 108 22.59 7.59 -4.28
C ALA A 108 23.58 8.77 -4.17
N PHE A 109 23.48 9.59 -3.11
CA PHE A 109 24.43 10.67 -2.84
C PHE A 109 25.84 10.16 -2.53
N SER A 110 25.98 9.05 -1.81
CA SER A 110 27.30 8.48 -1.55
C SER A 110 27.96 7.97 -2.85
N VAL A 111 27.19 7.32 -3.73
CA VAL A 111 27.66 6.88 -5.05
C VAL A 111 28.05 8.09 -5.92
N ALA A 112 27.19 9.11 -5.99
CA ALA A 112 27.50 10.34 -6.72
C ALA A 112 28.75 11.05 -6.16
N GLY A 113 28.90 11.06 -4.83
CA GLY A 113 30.07 11.60 -4.14
C GLY A 113 31.35 10.86 -4.51
N VAL A 114 31.33 9.53 -4.60
CA VAL A 114 32.48 8.73 -5.08
C VAL A 114 32.83 9.12 -6.51
N VAL A 115 31.85 9.16 -7.42
CA VAL A 115 32.08 9.51 -8.84
C VAL A 115 32.68 10.90 -8.97
N MET A 116 32.10 11.89 -8.29
CA MET A 116 32.62 13.26 -8.28
C MET A 116 34.03 13.34 -7.69
N SER A 117 34.31 12.56 -6.66
CA SER A 117 35.64 12.53 -6.03
C SER A 117 36.71 11.95 -6.93
N VAL A 118 36.37 10.94 -7.74
CA VAL A 118 37.27 10.40 -8.75
C VAL A 118 37.57 11.44 -9.83
N VAL A 119 36.53 12.09 -10.38
CA VAL A 119 36.68 13.11 -11.43
C VAL A 119 37.53 14.30 -10.97
N LEU A 120 37.24 14.85 -9.78
CA LEU A 120 37.98 15.99 -9.23
C LEU A 120 39.39 15.58 -8.76
N GLY A 121 39.57 14.34 -8.30
CA GLY A 121 40.87 13.77 -7.92
C GLY A 121 41.86 13.75 -9.10
N PHE A 122 41.38 13.47 -10.32
CA PHE A 122 42.20 13.56 -11.53
C PHE A 122 42.62 14.99 -11.89
N GLN A 123 41.84 16.00 -11.53
CA GLN A 123 42.11 17.40 -11.88
C GLN A 123 43.01 18.12 -10.87
N VAL A 124 42.84 17.88 -9.57
CA VAL A 124 43.46 18.66 -8.49
C VAL A 124 44.54 17.86 -7.73
N GLY A 125 44.61 16.55 -7.96
CA GLY A 125 45.50 15.63 -7.26
C GLY A 125 44.81 14.95 -6.08
N PHE A 126 44.89 13.62 -6.04
CA PHE A 126 44.14 12.77 -5.12
C PHE A 126 44.35 13.12 -3.64
N TYR A 127 45.56 13.51 -3.22
CA TYR A 127 45.91 13.60 -1.80
C TYR A 127 45.13 14.66 -1.01
N LYS A 128 44.89 15.84 -1.59
CA LYS A 128 44.11 16.92 -0.93
C LYS A 128 42.60 16.66 -0.98
N PHE A 129 42.14 15.97 -2.01
CA PHE A 129 40.71 15.70 -2.20
C PHE A 129 40.23 14.50 -1.38
N PHE A 130 41.08 13.48 -1.20
CA PHE A 130 40.73 12.25 -0.48
C PHE A 130 40.38 12.49 0.99
N SER A 131 41.14 13.34 1.69
CA SER A 131 40.95 13.58 3.13
C SER A 131 39.64 14.30 3.44
N GLN A 132 39.15 15.17 2.56
CA GLN A 132 37.86 15.85 2.71
C GLN A 132 36.69 15.00 2.21
N SER A 133 36.89 14.18 1.18
CA SER A 133 35.83 13.41 0.53
C SER A 133 35.44 12.13 1.27
N ILE A 134 36.38 11.54 2.01
CA ILE A 134 36.13 10.33 2.81
C ILE A 134 34.96 10.54 3.78
N ALA A 135 34.91 11.69 4.45
CA ALA A 135 33.81 12.01 5.37
C ALA A 135 32.45 12.02 4.65
N TRP A 136 32.37 12.69 3.49
CA TRP A 136 31.14 12.82 2.71
C TRP A 136 30.68 11.51 2.06
N ILE A 137 31.56 10.52 1.91
CA ILE A 137 31.20 9.20 1.37
C ILE A 137 30.84 8.23 2.51
N ILE A 138 31.64 8.20 3.57
CA ILE A 138 31.49 7.24 4.67
C ILE A 138 30.28 7.57 5.54
N TYR A 139 30.04 8.85 5.89
CA TYR A 139 28.92 9.20 6.76
C TYR A 139 27.56 8.81 6.14
N PRO A 140 27.22 9.19 4.89
CA PRO A 140 25.96 8.79 4.30
C PRO A 140 25.84 7.27 4.12
N ALA A 141 26.93 6.58 3.81
CA ALA A 141 26.95 5.13 3.67
C ALA A 141 26.67 4.41 5.00
N LEU A 142 27.29 4.86 6.10
CA LEU A 142 27.04 4.32 7.44
C LEU A 142 25.60 4.57 7.89
N ILE A 143 25.08 5.79 7.67
CA ILE A 143 23.72 6.13 8.06
C ILE A 143 22.71 5.31 7.22
N ALA A 144 22.94 5.14 5.91
CA ALA A 144 22.11 4.28 5.05
C ALA A 144 22.16 2.80 5.46
N ALA A 145 23.32 2.29 5.87
CA ALA A 145 23.46 0.93 6.36
C ALA A 145 22.69 0.72 7.68
N LEU A 146 22.83 1.64 8.64
CA LEU A 146 22.08 1.63 9.89
C LEU A 146 20.57 1.64 9.61
N GLY A 147 20.15 2.53 8.72
CA GLY A 147 18.78 2.64 8.25
C GLY A 147 18.16 1.34 7.76
N ARG A 148 18.85 0.66 6.83
CA ARG A 148 18.45 -0.67 6.35
C ARG A 148 18.36 -1.69 7.47
N THR A 149 19.32 -1.68 8.39
CA THR A 149 19.28 -2.62 9.54
C THR A 149 18.14 -2.33 10.50
N SER A 150 17.75 -1.06 10.70
CA SER A 150 16.61 -0.69 11.55
C SER A 150 15.28 -1.18 10.99
N ILE A 151 15.10 -1.13 9.66
CA ILE A 151 13.91 -1.71 9.00
C ILE A 151 13.94 -3.23 9.10
N LYS A 152 15.07 -3.88 8.77
CA LYS A 152 15.20 -5.36 8.84
C LYS A 152 14.98 -5.93 10.24
N ARG A 153 15.39 -5.20 11.28
CA ARG A 153 15.17 -5.60 12.68
C ARG A 153 13.78 -5.24 13.22
N GLY A 154 12.92 -4.62 12.41
CA GLY A 154 11.56 -4.26 12.79
C GLY A 154 11.47 -3.15 13.85
N TRP A 155 12.53 -2.35 14.03
CA TRP A 155 12.53 -1.24 15.00
C TRP A 155 11.52 -0.15 14.62
N ILE A 156 11.27 0.00 13.32
CA ILE A 156 10.24 0.89 12.78
C ILE A 156 9.08 0.02 12.33
N LYS A 157 7.94 0.18 13.00
CA LYS A 157 6.71 -0.53 12.64
C LYS A 157 6.01 0.15 11.46
N SER A 158 5.44 -0.63 10.55
CA SER A 158 4.51 -0.11 9.55
C SER A 158 3.31 0.50 10.28
N ARG A 159 3.10 1.80 10.07
CA ARG A 159 1.96 2.54 10.61
C ARG A 159 1.37 3.38 9.49
N ASN A 160 0.11 3.78 9.64
CA ASN A 160 -0.61 4.63 8.67
C ASN A 160 -1.00 3.99 7.34
N ASN A 161 -0.77 2.69 7.14
CA ASN A 161 -1.38 1.97 6.03
C ASN A 161 -2.91 1.95 6.17
N THR A 162 -3.60 1.99 5.03
CA THR A 162 -5.03 1.74 5.02
C THR A 162 -5.25 0.24 5.13
N ARG A 163 -6.04 -0.21 6.09
CA ARG A 163 -6.32 -1.62 6.37
C ARG A 163 -7.79 -1.90 6.07
N PHE A 164 -8.02 -2.95 5.32
CA PHE A 164 -9.35 -3.49 5.02
C PHE A 164 -9.48 -4.77 5.81
N GLU A 165 -10.37 -4.80 6.80
CA GLU A 165 -10.58 -5.96 7.65
C GLU A 165 -11.87 -6.66 7.22
N ARG A 166 -11.72 -7.84 6.61
CA ARG A 166 -12.82 -8.65 6.09
C ARG A 166 -13.74 -9.15 7.20
N ALA A 167 -13.17 -9.64 8.32
CA ALA A 167 -13.93 -10.22 9.42
C ALA A 167 -14.92 -9.22 10.04
N THR A 168 -14.58 -7.92 10.06
CA THR A 168 -15.40 -6.87 10.66
C THR A 168 -16.11 -5.98 9.65
N GLY A 169 -15.69 -6.00 8.38
CA GLY A 169 -16.18 -5.11 7.34
C GLY A 169 -15.66 -3.68 7.47
N MET A 170 -14.57 -3.46 8.20
CA MET A 170 -14.08 -2.12 8.55
C MET A 170 -12.85 -1.71 7.75
N VAL A 171 -12.78 -0.41 7.44
CA VAL A 171 -11.63 0.24 6.82
C VAL A 171 -10.96 1.15 7.84
N GLU A 172 -9.69 0.89 8.15
CA GLU A 172 -8.87 1.73 9.02
C GLU A 172 -7.83 2.50 8.21
N PHE A 173 -7.85 3.82 8.28
CA PHE A 173 -6.85 4.66 7.62
C PHE A 173 -6.43 5.81 8.53
N THR A 174 -5.36 6.50 8.17
CA THR A 174 -4.92 7.69 8.90
C THR A 174 -5.37 8.93 8.15
N ALA A 175 -6.21 9.74 8.79
CA ALA A 175 -6.64 11.04 8.28
C ALA A 175 -6.46 12.10 9.36
N ASN A 176 -5.98 13.29 8.98
CA ASN A 176 -5.70 14.39 9.91
C ASN A 176 -4.87 13.95 11.14
N TRP A 177 -3.84 13.11 10.90
CA TRP A 177 -2.95 12.54 11.93
C TRP A 177 -3.63 11.64 12.98
N LYS A 178 -4.91 11.28 12.78
CA LYS A 178 -5.66 10.35 13.64
C LYS A 178 -6.00 9.08 12.87
N ARG A 179 -6.04 7.94 13.56
CA ARG A 179 -6.56 6.69 13.00
C ARG A 179 -8.08 6.76 13.03
N VAL A 180 -8.68 6.57 11.87
CA VAL A 180 -10.13 6.57 11.67
C VAL A 180 -10.52 5.18 11.19
N ARG A 181 -11.61 4.65 11.75
CA ARG A 181 -12.17 3.34 11.41
C ARG A 181 -13.62 3.54 10.98
N LEU A 182 -13.95 3.17 9.75
CA LEU A 182 -15.27 3.36 9.15
C LEU A 182 -15.69 2.08 8.43
N PRO A 183 -16.99 1.76 8.37
CA PRO A 183 -17.46 0.57 7.67
C PRO A 183 -17.25 0.71 6.15
N PHE A 184 -16.80 -0.38 5.52
CA PHE A 184 -16.55 -0.43 4.09
C PHE A 184 -17.81 -0.18 3.25
N ASP A 185 -18.97 -0.59 3.75
CA ASP A 185 -20.24 -0.42 3.05
C ASP A 185 -20.62 1.06 2.84
N GLU A 186 -20.11 1.97 3.68
CA GLU A 186 -20.32 3.42 3.58
C GLU A 186 -19.41 4.10 2.55
N PHE A 187 -18.52 3.35 1.89
CA PHE A 187 -17.67 3.88 0.83
C PHE A 187 -18.28 3.62 -0.56
N ASP A 188 -18.29 4.68 -1.35
CA ASP A 188 -18.62 4.65 -2.77
C ASP A 188 -17.33 4.68 -3.60
N ALA A 189 -17.24 3.81 -4.61
CA ALA A 189 -16.07 3.67 -5.46
C ALA A 189 -16.17 4.55 -6.73
N TYR A 190 -15.09 5.29 -7.00
CA TYR A 190 -14.96 6.16 -8.17
C TYR A 190 -13.59 5.97 -8.82
N ILE A 191 -13.54 6.22 -10.12
CA ILE A 191 -12.31 6.28 -10.89
C ILE A 191 -11.81 7.73 -10.83
N SER A 192 -10.56 7.91 -10.41
CA SER A 192 -9.86 9.18 -10.53
C SER A 192 -8.80 9.09 -11.62
N GLU A 193 -8.77 10.11 -12.46
CA GLU A 193 -7.72 10.28 -13.47
C GLU A 193 -6.57 11.10 -12.88
N GLY A 194 -5.35 10.78 -13.29
CA GLY A 194 -4.15 11.54 -13.03
C GLY A 194 -3.22 11.50 -14.23
N VAL A 195 -2.43 12.54 -14.45
CA VAL A 195 -1.45 12.56 -15.54
C VAL A 195 -0.08 12.32 -14.96
N GLY A 196 0.59 11.25 -15.41
CA GLY A 196 1.95 10.94 -15.01
C GLY A 196 2.95 11.93 -15.58
N ARG A 197 4.20 11.89 -15.09
CA ARG A 197 5.29 12.76 -15.58
C ARG A 197 5.57 12.60 -17.09
N ASN A 198 5.19 11.46 -17.66
CA ASN A 198 5.39 11.15 -19.07
C ASN A 198 4.20 11.60 -19.96
N GLY A 199 3.21 12.29 -19.39
CA GLY A 199 1.98 12.68 -20.11
C GLY A 199 0.98 11.53 -20.31
N ILE A 200 1.29 10.33 -19.78
CA ILE A 200 0.40 9.17 -19.83
C ILE A 200 -0.70 9.32 -18.78
N ALA A 201 -1.94 9.05 -19.18
CA ALA A 201 -3.06 8.99 -18.26
C ALA A 201 -2.96 7.77 -17.35
N HIS A 202 -3.19 8.00 -16.06
CA HIS A 202 -3.20 6.99 -15.02
C HIS A 202 -4.56 7.03 -14.33
N TYR A 203 -5.11 5.87 -14.06
CA TYR A 203 -6.39 5.70 -13.39
C TYR A 203 -6.18 5.11 -12.01
N TYR A 204 -6.89 5.64 -11.02
CA TYR A 204 -6.79 5.22 -9.63
C TYR A 204 -8.17 4.86 -9.09
N LEU A 205 -8.25 3.77 -8.32
CA LEU A 205 -9.42 3.47 -7.51
C LEU A 205 -9.48 4.44 -6.32
N ARG A 206 -10.59 5.15 -6.19
CA ARG A 206 -10.84 6.08 -5.08
C ARG A 206 -12.12 5.71 -4.37
N LEU A 207 -12.02 5.49 -3.07
CA LEU A 207 -13.12 5.24 -2.16
C LEU A 207 -13.48 6.54 -1.45
N ILE A 208 -14.70 7.00 -1.62
CA ILE A 208 -15.20 8.24 -1.01
C ILE A 208 -16.23 7.85 0.05
N HIS A 209 -16.03 8.30 1.27
CA HIS A 209 -16.97 8.03 2.35
C HIS A 209 -18.25 8.83 2.17
N ARG A 210 -19.40 8.20 2.36
CA ARG A 210 -20.71 8.83 2.10
C ARG A 210 -21.04 9.98 3.05
N TYR A 211 -20.69 9.84 4.32
CA TYR A 211 -21.06 10.78 5.40
C TYR A 211 -19.90 11.66 5.90
N SER A 212 -18.75 11.62 5.25
CA SER A 212 -17.59 12.40 5.68
C SER A 212 -16.77 12.87 4.49
N GLU A 213 -15.87 13.82 4.73
CA GLU A 213 -14.94 14.31 3.71
C GLU A 213 -13.77 13.34 3.45
N TYR A 214 -13.77 12.15 4.09
CA TYR A 214 -12.68 11.21 3.95
C TYR A 214 -12.67 10.52 2.59
N VAL A 215 -11.47 10.45 2.03
CA VAL A 215 -11.19 9.84 0.73
C VAL A 215 -9.97 8.95 0.89
N VAL A 216 -10.11 7.69 0.47
CA VAL A 216 -9.02 6.72 0.40
C VAL A 216 -8.74 6.47 -1.08
N THR A 217 -7.49 6.65 -1.50
CA THR A 217 -7.07 6.35 -2.88
C THR A 217 -6.11 5.17 -2.85
N ASN A 218 -6.31 4.22 -3.76
CA ASN A 218 -5.39 3.12 -3.94
C ASN A 218 -4.02 3.65 -4.41
N PRO A 219 -2.91 3.24 -3.79
CA PRO A 219 -1.57 3.72 -4.17
C PRO A 219 -1.13 3.24 -5.56
N TYR A 220 -1.71 2.15 -6.07
CA TYR A 220 -1.37 1.60 -7.36
C TYR A 220 -2.25 2.23 -8.44
N TYR A 221 -1.61 2.78 -9.47
CA TYR A 221 -2.33 3.22 -10.66
C TYR A 221 -2.54 2.08 -11.64
N ARG A 222 -3.47 2.30 -12.57
CA ARG A 222 -3.70 1.49 -13.76
C ARG A 222 -3.59 2.34 -15.00
N TYR A 223 -3.34 1.69 -16.13
CA TYR A 223 -3.24 2.37 -17.43
C TYR A 223 -4.60 2.48 -18.11
N GLU A 224 -5.53 1.57 -17.79
CA GLU A 224 -6.83 1.53 -18.42
C GLU A 224 -7.95 1.64 -17.35
N PRO A 225 -9.10 2.28 -17.65
CA PRO A 225 -10.18 2.45 -16.68
C PRO A 225 -10.82 1.15 -16.21
N TRP A 226 -10.90 0.13 -17.08
CA TRP A 226 -11.51 -1.16 -16.74
C TRP A 226 -10.67 -1.96 -15.74
N ASP A 227 -9.35 -1.78 -15.73
CA ASP A 227 -8.47 -2.37 -14.70
C ASP A 227 -8.86 -1.88 -13.29
N VAL A 228 -9.34 -0.63 -13.18
CA VAL A 228 -9.80 -0.04 -11.92
C VAL A 228 -11.12 -0.66 -11.49
N GLU A 229 -12.00 -0.98 -12.45
CA GLU A 229 -13.24 -1.71 -12.15
C GLU A 229 -12.95 -3.14 -11.68
N GLN A 230 -11.97 -3.82 -12.30
CA GLN A 230 -11.52 -5.13 -11.84
C GLN A 230 -10.90 -5.05 -10.43
N GLU A 231 -10.09 -4.03 -10.14
CA GLU A 231 -9.52 -3.84 -8.82
C GLU A 231 -10.59 -3.54 -7.75
N TRP A 232 -11.67 -2.86 -8.12
CA TRP A 232 -12.83 -2.71 -7.25
C TRP A 232 -13.53 -4.04 -7.00
N GLU A 233 -13.72 -4.87 -8.03
CA GLU A 233 -14.29 -6.21 -7.87
C GLU A 233 -13.43 -7.10 -6.97
N GLU A 234 -12.11 -7.09 -7.15
CA GLU A 234 -11.15 -7.80 -6.27
C GLU A 234 -11.30 -7.36 -4.81
N LEU A 235 -11.46 -6.06 -4.57
CA LEU A 235 -11.64 -5.53 -3.22
C LEU A 235 -13.01 -5.93 -2.64
N GLN A 236 -14.07 -5.94 -3.44
CA GLN A 236 -15.39 -6.41 -3.01
C GLN A 236 -15.43 -7.92 -2.73
N GLN A 237 -14.62 -8.71 -3.44
CA GLN A 237 -14.47 -10.15 -3.17
C GLN A 237 -13.64 -10.40 -1.90
N PHE A 238 -12.62 -9.56 -1.68
CA PHE A 238 -11.82 -9.62 -0.48
C PHE A 238 -12.64 -9.28 0.77
N MET A 239 -13.45 -8.22 0.71
CA MET A 239 -14.29 -7.72 1.81
C MET A 239 -15.52 -8.60 2.07
#